data_AF-A0A939F0U3-F1
#
_entry.id   AF-A0A939F0U3-F1
#
_cell.length_a   1.000
_cell.length_b   1.000
_cell.length_c   1.000
_cell.angle_alpha   90.00
_cell.angle_beta   90.00
_cell.angle_gamma   90.00
#
_symmetry.space_group_name_H-M   'P 1'
#
loop_
_entity.id
_entity.type
_entity.pdbx_description
1 polymer ?
#
loop_
_entity_poly.entity_id
_entity_poly.type
_entity_poly.pdbx_seq_one_letter_code
_entity_poly.pdbx_strand_id
1 'polypeptide(L)'
;MKKTLFSLLVVVSASTLAGCQQTQPAASSSAAEGVAPTVPTGAPTETAARTAVAAYVQQQPNAALFQLDSARFMDLDTHWQVMVPRTDWAKRMPNAAAFEVDKQTGRVTALMVK
;
A
#
# COMPACT_ATOMS: atom_id res chain seq x y z
N MET A 1 -45.28 12.64 21.67
CA MET A 1 -45.50 13.97 22.29
C MET A 1 -44.15 14.53 22.75
N LYS A 2 -43.87 15.80 22.41
CA LYS A 2 -42.87 16.74 22.98
C LYS A 2 -41.38 16.38 22.71
N LYS A 3 -40.69 17.02 21.75
CA LYS A 3 -40.13 18.41 21.73
C LYS A 3 -39.12 18.59 22.88
N THR A 4 -37.90 19.07 22.71
CA THR A 4 -37.42 20.29 22.01
C THR A 4 -35.86 20.25 22.04
N LEU A 5 -35.12 20.58 20.97
CA LEU A 5 -34.48 21.88 20.67
C LEU A 5 -33.61 22.45 21.82
N PHE A 6 -32.44 23.09 21.71
CA PHE A 6 -31.74 24.01 20.78
C PHE A 6 -30.26 23.97 21.32
N SER A 7 -29.16 24.16 20.60
CA SER A 7 -28.70 25.49 20.20
C SER A 7 -27.36 25.44 19.45
N LEU A 8 -27.28 26.38 18.52
CA LEU A 8 -26.25 26.73 17.56
C LEU A 8 -25.09 27.48 18.21
N LEU A 9 -23.85 27.27 17.79
CA LEU A 9 -22.81 28.29 17.90
C LEU A 9 -21.85 28.23 16.70
N VAL A 10 -21.96 29.23 15.84
CA VAL A 10 -21.05 29.55 14.75
C VAL A 10 -19.93 30.43 15.29
N VAL A 11 -18.67 30.10 15.00
CA VAL A 11 -17.56 31.08 15.03
C VAL A 11 -16.76 30.94 13.74
N VAL A 12 -16.81 32.00 12.94
CA VAL A 12 -15.94 32.28 11.81
C VAL A 12 -14.61 32.81 12.35
N SER A 13 -13.48 32.34 11.81
CA SER A 13 -12.21 33.07 11.84
C SER A 13 -11.34 32.67 10.64
N ALA A 14 -11.13 33.62 9.75
CA ALA A 14 -10.14 33.61 8.67
C ALA A 14 -8.83 34.27 9.14
N SER A 15 -7.75 34.13 8.34
CA SER A 15 -6.41 34.76 8.46
C SER A 15 -5.37 33.86 9.16
N THR A 16 -4.11 33.69 8.73
CA THR A 16 -3.23 34.37 7.75
C THR A 16 -1.93 33.58 7.59
N LEU A 17 -1.37 33.62 6.37
CA LEU A 17 0.05 33.74 5.97
C LEU A 17 1.20 33.14 6.81
N ALA A 18 2.03 32.40 6.05
CA ALA A 18 3.49 32.50 5.96
C ALA A 18 4.38 32.10 7.14
N GLY A 19 5.38 31.27 6.81
CA GLY A 19 6.67 31.28 7.50
C GLY A 19 7.02 30.00 8.25
N CYS A 20 7.39 28.95 7.54
CA CYS A 20 8.31 27.95 8.10
C CYS A 20 9.72 28.23 7.55
N GLN A 21 10.45 29.11 8.23
CA GLN A 21 11.91 29.04 8.26
C GLN A 21 12.29 28.11 9.42
N GLN A 22 13.04 27.04 9.16
CA GLN A 22 14.07 26.55 10.09
C GLN A 22 14.95 25.53 9.37
N THR A 23 16.07 25.98 8.79
CA THR A 23 17.44 25.98 9.37
C THR A 23 18.26 24.81 8.83
N GLN A 24 19.24 25.16 8.00
CA GLN A 24 20.37 24.34 7.57
C GLN A 24 21.64 24.96 8.15
N PRO A 25 22.51 24.18 8.81
CA PRO A 25 23.89 23.98 8.32
C PRO A 25 24.47 22.60 8.70
N ALA A 26 25.59 22.09 8.20
CA ALA A 26 26.36 22.18 6.96
C ALA A 26 27.38 21.01 7.02
N ALA A 27 27.56 20.33 5.88
CA ALA A 27 28.74 19.61 5.37
C ALA A 27 29.62 18.68 6.27
N SER A 28 29.70 17.42 5.80
CA SER A 28 30.94 16.66 5.48
C SER A 28 31.13 15.32 6.21
N SER A 29 30.68 14.23 5.57
CA SER A 29 31.50 13.01 5.43
C SER A 29 30.90 12.05 4.42
N SER A 30 31.75 11.67 3.46
CA SER A 30 31.74 10.49 2.59
C SER A 30 30.46 10.06 1.86
N ALA A 31 30.65 9.94 0.54
CA ALA A 31 29.76 9.37 -0.44
C ALA A 31 29.05 8.07 0.00
N ALA A 32 27.73 8.11 -0.01
CA ALA A 32 26.91 7.13 -0.72
C ALA A 32 25.69 7.91 -1.22
N GLU A 33 25.49 7.96 -2.54
CA GLU A 33 24.27 8.45 -3.17
C GLU A 33 23.08 7.70 -2.57
N GLY A 34 22.43 8.32 -1.59
CA GLY A 34 21.11 7.94 -1.13
C GLY A 34 20.13 8.31 -2.23
N VAL A 35 20.00 7.43 -3.21
CA VAL A 35 18.88 7.46 -4.16
C VAL A 35 17.63 7.37 -3.28
N ALA A 36 16.92 8.49 -3.11
CA ALA A 36 15.58 8.47 -2.54
C ALA A 36 14.82 7.34 -3.25
N PRO A 37 14.15 6.42 -2.53
CA PRO A 37 13.51 5.28 -3.16
C PRO A 37 12.51 5.84 -4.16
N THR A 38 12.90 5.78 -5.43
CA THR A 38 12.05 6.15 -6.53
C THR A 38 11.00 5.07 -6.51
N VAL A 39 9.84 5.35 -5.91
CA VAL A 39 8.71 4.42 -5.96
C VAL A 39 8.44 4.25 -7.44
N PRO A 40 8.74 3.08 -8.03
CA PRO A 40 8.53 2.91 -9.44
C PRO A 40 7.04 3.16 -9.71
N THR A 41 6.73 3.94 -10.75
CA THR A 41 5.35 4.20 -11.19
C THR A 41 4.63 2.90 -11.60
N GLY A 42 5.34 1.78 -11.66
CA GLY A 42 4.82 0.44 -11.89
C GLY A 42 5.53 -0.65 -11.07
N ALA A 43 5.32 -1.91 -11.47
CA ALA A 43 5.95 -3.07 -10.86
C ALA A 43 6.75 -3.89 -11.89
N PRO A 44 7.79 -3.34 -12.54
CA PRO A 44 8.53 -4.05 -13.58
C PRO A 44 9.38 -5.21 -13.04
N THR A 45 9.61 -5.28 -11.72
CA THR A 45 10.42 -6.31 -11.07
C THR A 45 9.61 -7.08 -10.03
N GLU A 46 10.03 -8.30 -9.69
CA GLU A 46 9.39 -9.10 -8.64
C GLU A 46 9.38 -8.34 -7.29
N THR A 47 10.47 -7.66 -6.93
CA THR A 47 10.56 -6.86 -5.70
C THR A 47 9.52 -5.74 -5.67
N ALA A 48 9.31 -5.05 -6.80
CA ALA A 48 8.28 -4.02 -6.91
C ALA A 48 6.86 -4.63 -6.82
N ALA A 49 6.64 -5.79 -7.45
CA ALA A 49 5.37 -6.51 -7.35
C ALA A 49 5.08 -6.99 -5.92
N ARG A 50 6.10 -7.49 -5.22
CA ARG A 50 6.02 -7.88 -3.80
C ARG A 50 5.64 -6.70 -2.92
N THR A 51 6.27 -5.55 -3.15
CA THR A 51 5.95 -4.31 -2.43
C THR A 51 4.50 -3.87 -2.69
N ALA A 52 4.05 -3.92 -3.94
CA ALA A 52 2.68 -3.58 -4.32
C ALA A 52 1.65 -4.52 -3.66
N VAL A 53 1.87 -5.83 -3.70
CA VAL A 53 0.98 -6.82 -3.06
C VAL A 53 0.98 -6.66 -1.54
N ALA A 54 2.14 -6.42 -0.92
CA ALA A 54 2.22 -6.19 0.52
C ALA A 54 1.40 -4.96 0.95
N ALA A 55 1.54 -3.85 0.22
CA ALA A 55 0.77 -2.63 0.47
C ALA A 55 -0.74 -2.86 0.27
N TYR A 56 -1.14 -3.58 -0.77
CA TYR A 56 -2.54 -3.94 -1.01
C TYR A 56 -3.12 -4.83 0.12
N VAL A 57 -2.37 -5.85 0.54
CA VAL A 57 -2.79 -6.79 1.59
C VAL A 57 -2.91 -6.11 2.95
N GLN A 58 -2.02 -5.17 3.28
CA GLN A 58 -2.07 -4.41 4.54
C GLN A 58 -3.35 -3.56 4.69
N GLN A 59 -3.99 -3.19 3.58
CA GLN A 59 -5.25 -2.44 3.59
C GLN A 59 -6.48 -3.33 3.77
N GLN A 60 -6.31 -4.66 3.76
CA GLN A 60 -7.42 -5.60 3.91
C GLN A 60 -7.78 -5.81 5.39
N PRO A 61 -9.06 -5.99 5.73
CA PRO A 61 -9.49 -6.20 7.12
C PRO A 61 -8.93 -7.48 7.74
N ASN A 62 -8.50 -8.43 6.91
CA ASN A 62 -7.97 -9.73 7.30
C ASN A 62 -6.48 -9.91 6.89
N ALA A 63 -5.72 -8.82 6.83
CA ALA A 63 -4.30 -8.80 6.43
C ALA A 63 -3.45 -9.86 7.15
N ALA A 64 -3.71 -10.09 8.44
CA ALA A 64 -2.98 -11.06 9.28
C ALA A 64 -3.10 -12.52 8.82
N LEU A 65 -4.06 -12.85 7.94
CA LEU A 65 -4.24 -14.20 7.42
C LEU A 65 -3.32 -14.53 6.23
N PHE A 66 -2.70 -13.52 5.62
CA PHE A 66 -1.87 -13.67 4.42
C PHE A 66 -0.40 -13.91 4.78
N GLN A 67 0.20 -14.94 4.18
CA GLN A 67 1.61 -15.30 4.40
C GLN A 67 2.49 -14.75 3.26
N LEU A 68 2.78 -13.44 3.31
CA LEU A 68 3.49 -12.72 2.24
C LEU A 68 4.92 -13.24 1.97
N ASP A 69 5.65 -13.70 2.99
CA ASP A 69 7.00 -14.27 2.81
C ASP A 69 6.98 -15.59 2.01
N SER A 70 5.85 -16.31 2.07
CA SER A 70 5.62 -17.55 1.34
C SER A 70 4.94 -17.32 -0.02
N ALA A 71 4.74 -16.06 -0.43
CA ALA A 71 4.13 -15.75 -1.71
C ALA A 71 4.99 -16.25 -2.88
N ARG A 72 4.32 -16.70 -3.93
CA ARG A 72 4.94 -17.09 -5.21
C ARG A 72 4.58 -16.05 -6.25
N PHE A 73 5.58 -15.63 -7.01
CA PHE A 73 5.45 -14.66 -8.10
C PHE A 73 5.81 -15.37 -9.40
N MET A 74 4.94 -15.25 -10.38
CA MET A 74 5.16 -15.75 -11.73
C MET A 74 5.14 -14.56 -12.67
N ASP A 75 6.23 -14.42 -13.42
CA ASP A 75 6.36 -13.41 -14.46
C ASP A 75 5.46 -13.78 -15.65
N LEU A 76 4.51 -12.92 -15.96
CA LEU A 76 3.77 -12.92 -17.22
C LEU A 76 4.05 -11.60 -17.93
N ASP A 77 4.09 -11.60 -19.26
CA ASP A 77 4.63 -10.49 -20.07
C ASP A 77 4.27 -9.09 -19.53
N THR A 78 2.96 -8.84 -19.34
CA THR A 78 2.42 -7.55 -18.92
C THR A 78 2.13 -7.43 -17.42
N HIS A 79 2.14 -8.53 -16.68
CA HIS A 79 1.71 -8.57 -15.28
C HIS A 79 2.39 -9.67 -14.47
N TRP A 80 2.41 -9.55 -13.15
CA TRP A 80 2.78 -10.65 -12.27
C TRP A 80 1.53 -11.43 -11.88
N GLN A 81 1.56 -12.75 -12.01
CA GLN A 81 0.63 -13.59 -11.26
C GLN A 81 1.23 -13.89 -9.90
N VAL A 82 0.52 -13.55 -8.83
CA VAL A 82 0.98 -13.73 -7.46
C VAL A 82 0.03 -14.64 -6.71
N MET A 83 0.57 -15.66 -6.03
CA MET A 83 -0.18 -16.55 -5.15
C MET A 83 0.30 -16.35 -3.72
N VAL A 84 -0.60 -15.98 -2.82
CA VAL A 84 -0.29 -15.75 -1.40
C VAL A 84 -1.06 -16.74 -0.54
N PRO A 85 -0.36 -17.68 0.14
CA PRO A 85 -1.02 -18.62 1.04
C PRO A 85 -1.79 -17.93 2.16
N ARG A 86 -2.91 -18.54 2.56
CA ARG A 86 -3.76 -18.06 3.67
C ARG A 86 -3.84 -19.06 4.80
N THR A 87 -3.70 -18.58 6.04
CA THR A 87 -3.72 -19.44 7.25
C THR A 87 -5.12 -19.99 7.54
N ASP A 88 -6.17 -19.23 7.29
CA ASP A 88 -7.56 -19.65 7.48
C ASP A 88 -8.05 -20.67 6.44
N TRP A 89 -7.29 -20.86 5.36
CA TRP A 89 -7.56 -21.87 4.33
C TRP A 89 -6.62 -23.07 4.45
N ALA A 90 -5.86 -23.17 5.55
CA ALA A 90 -5.08 -24.37 5.83
C ALA A 90 -6.02 -25.60 5.77
N LYS A 91 -5.68 -26.56 4.91
CA LYS A 91 -6.45 -27.80 4.62
C LYS A 91 -7.65 -27.64 3.67
N ARG A 92 -7.80 -26.51 2.97
CA ARG A 92 -8.78 -26.34 1.87
C ARG A 92 -8.04 -26.08 0.56
N MET A 93 -8.56 -26.58 -0.56
CA MET A 93 -8.09 -26.16 -1.89
C MET A 93 -9.09 -25.19 -2.51
N PRO A 94 -8.62 -24.11 -3.16
CA PRO A 94 -7.25 -23.58 -3.10
C PRO A 94 -6.93 -22.98 -1.71
N ASN A 95 -5.68 -23.13 -1.25
CA ASN A 95 -5.21 -22.61 0.05
C ASN A 95 -4.51 -21.24 -0.06
N ALA A 96 -4.62 -20.58 -1.22
CA ALA A 96 -3.95 -19.33 -1.51
C ALA A 96 -4.89 -18.36 -2.22
N ALA A 97 -4.77 -17.08 -1.88
CA ALA A 97 -5.36 -16.01 -2.68
C ALA A 97 -4.49 -15.76 -3.91
N ALA A 98 -5.11 -15.46 -5.04
CA ALA A 98 -4.42 -15.08 -6.26
C ALA A 98 -4.59 -13.58 -6.52
N PHE A 99 -3.52 -12.94 -6.99
CA PHE A 99 -3.49 -11.54 -7.38
C PHE A 99 -2.79 -11.38 -8.72
N GLU A 100 -3.18 -10.37 -9.47
CA GLU A 100 -2.42 -9.85 -10.61
C GLU A 100 -1.83 -8.50 -10.25
N VAL A 101 -0.58 -8.26 -10.67
CA VAL A 101 0.06 -6.94 -10.56
C VAL A 101 0.45 -6.47 -11.95
N ASP A 102 -0.17 -5.41 -12.42
CA ASP A 102 0.20 -4.80 -13.70
C ASP A 102 1.64 -4.24 -13.63
N LYS A 103 2.52 -4.64 -14.56
CA LYS A 103 3.94 -4.25 -14.50
C LYS A 103 4.17 -2.77 -14.78
N GLN A 104 3.29 -2.12 -15.54
CA GLN A 104 3.45 -0.72 -15.92
C GLN A 104 2.94 0.24 -14.84
N THR A 105 1.86 -0.13 -14.16
CA THR A 105 1.12 0.74 -13.23
C THR A 105 1.20 0.29 -11.77
N GLY A 106 1.64 -0.95 -11.52
CA GLY A 106 1.70 -1.53 -10.18
C GLY A 106 0.32 -1.82 -9.58
N ARG A 107 -0.76 -1.69 -10.37
CA ARG A 107 -2.13 -1.93 -9.90
C ARG A 107 -2.31 -3.39 -9.53
N VAL A 108 -2.73 -3.64 -8.29
CA VAL A 108 -3.02 -4.97 -7.77
C VAL A 108 -4.50 -5.28 -7.95
N THR A 109 -4.81 -6.42 -8.56
CA THR A 109 -6.18 -6.94 -8.72
C THR A 109 -6.28 -8.29 -8.03
N ALA A 110 -7.25 -8.47 -7.13
CA ALA A 110 -7.51 -9.78 -6.53
C ALA A 110 -8.32 -10.64 -7.50
N LEU A 111 -7.91 -11.90 -7.66
CA LEU A 111 -8.60 -12.87 -8.50
C LEU A 111 -9.50 -13.79 -7.67
N MET A 112 -10.66 -14.12 -8.24
CA MET A 112 -11.49 -15.19 -7.69
C MET A 112 -10.86 -16.55 -8.02
N VAL A 113 -10.38 -17.23 -6.99
CA VAL A 113 -9.93 -18.62 -7.08
C VAL A 113 -11.14 -19.55 -6.93
N LYS A 114 -11.28 -20.52 -7.86
CA LYS A 114 -12.38 -21.49 -7.89
C LYS A 114 -12.02 -22.77 -7.13
#